data_AF-A0A0L0VV44-F1
#
_entry.id   AF-A0A0L0VV44-F1
#
_cell.length_a   1.000
_cell.length_b   1.000
_cell.length_c   1.000
_cell.angle_alpha   90.00
_cell.angle_beta   90.00
_cell.angle_gamma   90.00
#
_symmetry.space_group_name_H-M   'P 1'
#
loop_
_entity.id
_entity.type
_entity.pdbx_description
1 polymer ?
#
loop_
_entity_poly.entity_id
_entity_poly.type
_entity_poly.pdbx_seq_one_letter_code
_entity_poly.pdbx_strand_id
1 'polypeptide(L)'
;MLAAKMQRAILMAIFLFASLSLATPEEPTPPPGTESDGLKSLDTKPSGSGSGAGGGKDSANTASDSKRIFDFKLTPDMKTADLDNASSALSKLIAFIVRGAGKASAYVSIVQQRKSAPEIKLEIRDDSIFIPGGNAANAQHGFRRTDVNPAIDKTTTLTGITTWYQTIRLDSKAPLVLTHGYLLASIEVPSGEHIFDIMAGSDFDAMNTDHKPSDNSQTIRVRDFKSKTLHSLPLKYDQNYNFAITVDWTSNMLTIYSSIGTDPLKMAGGPMPNDAKAMSPEFKQKGEYHIQLIKFPLVDPKVPVEKRGDTPHFGLQEPIKQEHVFFSNVFVTSGKEIEQPKFSATKSKKPKACRRK
;
A
#
# COMPACT_ATOMS: atom_id res chain seq x y z
N MET A 1 -1.12 38.52 -13.28
CA MET A 1 -0.21 37.36 -13.38
C MET A 1 0.51 37.02 -12.06
N LEU A 2 -0.09 37.28 -10.90
CA LEU A 2 0.47 36.92 -9.57
C LEU A 2 -0.53 36.18 -8.65
N ALA A 3 -1.77 35.94 -9.08
CA ALA A 3 -2.82 35.31 -8.27
C ALA A 3 -2.91 33.78 -8.45
N ALA A 4 -2.17 33.18 -9.40
CA ALA A 4 -2.29 31.77 -9.77
C ALA A 4 -1.32 30.82 -9.00
N LYS A 5 -0.58 31.32 -8.00
CA LYS A 5 0.40 30.51 -7.25
C LYS A 5 0.12 30.37 -5.74
N MET A 6 -1.03 30.85 -5.24
CA MET A 6 -1.40 30.80 -3.81
C MET A 6 -2.68 30.01 -3.50
N GLN A 7 -3.03 29.00 -4.31
CA GLN A 7 -4.20 28.14 -4.06
C GLN A 7 -3.89 26.66 -3.85
N ARG A 8 -2.64 26.29 -3.54
CA ARG A 8 -2.24 24.89 -3.25
C ARG A 8 -2.24 24.49 -1.78
N ALA A 9 -2.85 25.28 -0.92
CA ALA A 9 -3.06 24.92 0.46
C ALA A 9 -4.44 25.43 0.87
N ILE A 10 -5.39 24.52 1.07
CA ILE A 10 -6.50 24.58 2.04
C ILE A 10 -7.45 23.40 1.78
N LEU A 11 -7.71 22.65 2.86
CA LEU A 11 -8.69 21.59 3.07
C LEU A 11 -8.46 20.21 2.39
N MET A 12 -7.60 19.40 3.02
CA MET A 12 -7.93 17.98 3.24
C MET A 12 -7.62 17.65 4.70
N ALA A 13 -8.65 17.79 5.54
CA ALA A 13 -8.71 17.19 6.86
C ALA A 13 -10.06 16.50 6.94
N ILE A 14 -10.13 15.29 6.38
CA ILE A 14 -11.22 14.36 6.64
C ILE A 14 -10.59 13.15 7.31
N PHE A 15 -10.97 12.98 8.57
CA PHE A 15 -10.48 11.97 9.51
C PHE A 15 -10.54 10.55 8.92
N LEU A 16 -9.38 9.89 8.90
CA LEU A 16 -9.27 8.44 8.82
C LEU A 16 -9.59 7.87 10.22
N PHE A 17 -10.64 7.06 10.32
CA PHE A 17 -10.76 6.07 11.39
C PHE A 17 -10.96 4.71 10.74
N ALA A 18 -9.85 4.00 10.53
CA ALA A 18 -9.84 2.57 10.28
C ALA A 18 -9.16 1.81 11.44
N SER A 19 -9.15 2.36 12.67
CA SER A 19 -8.84 1.58 13.89
C SER A 19 -9.11 2.37 15.19
N LEU A 20 -10.37 2.52 15.58
CA LEU A 20 -10.74 2.65 17.01
C LEU A 20 -11.96 1.76 17.25
N SER A 21 -11.72 0.45 17.32
CA SER A 21 -12.61 -0.47 18.00
C SER A 21 -11.74 -1.36 18.88
N LEU A 22 -11.41 -0.86 20.06
CA LEU A 22 -11.12 -1.71 21.20
C LEU A 22 -12.44 -1.80 21.98
N ALA A 23 -13.18 -2.87 21.76
CA ALA A 23 -14.20 -3.29 22.69
C ALA A 23 -13.49 -3.71 23.99
N THR A 24 -13.55 -2.86 25.01
CA THR A 24 -13.28 -3.26 26.39
C THR A 24 -14.46 -4.08 26.89
N PRO A 25 -14.27 -5.29 27.44
CA PRO A 25 -15.34 -5.98 28.14
C PRO A 25 -15.70 -5.17 29.40
N GLU A 26 -16.97 -4.84 29.57
CA GLU A 26 -17.51 -4.39 30.85
C GLU A 26 -17.34 -5.51 31.87
N GLU A 27 -16.64 -5.23 32.97
CA GLU A 27 -16.83 -5.92 34.24
C GLU A 27 -16.82 -4.90 35.40
N PRO A 28 -17.52 -5.22 36.51
CA PRO A 28 -18.26 -4.24 37.30
C PRO A 28 -17.42 -3.53 38.37
N THR A 29 -17.84 -2.30 38.68
CA THR A 29 -17.28 -1.43 39.72
C THR A 29 -17.38 -2.01 41.13
N PRO A 30 -16.30 -1.92 41.94
CA PRO A 30 -16.38 -1.92 43.40
C PRO A 30 -16.22 -0.49 43.98
N PRO A 31 -16.74 -0.24 45.20
CA PRO A 31 -16.97 1.11 45.74
C PRO A 31 -15.73 1.75 46.42
N PRO A 32 -15.77 3.06 46.76
CA PRO A 32 -14.58 3.85 47.03
C PRO A 32 -14.13 3.81 48.50
N GLY A 33 -12.81 3.92 48.72
CA GLY A 33 -12.24 4.09 50.06
C GLY A 33 -10.72 4.29 50.08
N THR A 34 -10.31 5.52 50.40
CA THR A 34 -9.17 5.96 51.24
C THR A 34 -7.71 5.62 50.86
N GLU A 35 -6.99 6.70 50.50
CA GLU A 35 -5.64 7.17 50.91
C GLU A 35 -4.67 6.21 51.60
N SER A 36 -3.41 6.17 51.12
CA SER A 36 -2.26 6.89 51.73
C SER A 36 -0.91 6.44 51.16
N ASP A 37 -0.06 7.42 50.83
CA ASP A 37 1.39 7.53 51.05
C ASP A 37 2.41 6.45 50.62
N GLY A 38 3.52 6.95 50.06
CA GLY A 38 4.86 6.45 50.46
C GLY A 38 5.87 6.08 49.37
N LEU A 39 6.51 7.10 48.78
CA LEU A 39 7.97 7.25 48.60
C LEU A 39 8.89 5.98 48.49
N LYS A 40 9.62 5.82 47.37
CA LYS A 40 11.09 6.05 47.25
C LYS A 40 11.77 5.30 46.09
N SER A 41 12.62 6.07 45.42
CA SER A 41 13.75 5.68 44.55
C SER A 41 14.76 4.77 45.25
N LEU A 42 15.47 3.94 44.49
CA LEU A 42 16.92 3.73 44.61
C LEU A 42 17.50 2.99 43.39
N ASP A 43 18.53 3.61 42.80
CA ASP A 43 19.48 3.05 41.83
C ASP A 43 20.24 1.84 42.37
N THR A 44 20.66 0.92 41.50
CA THR A 44 22.00 0.28 41.55
C THR A 44 22.32 -0.59 40.31
N LYS A 45 23.45 -0.30 39.66
CA LYS A 45 24.37 -1.23 38.95
C LYS A 45 25.66 -1.30 39.83
N PRO A 46 26.71 -2.16 39.63
CA PRO A 46 27.13 -2.88 38.41
C PRO A 46 27.86 -4.25 38.58
N SER A 47 28.44 -4.72 37.44
CA SER A 47 29.55 -5.71 37.24
C SER A 47 29.18 -7.21 37.21
N GLY A 48 29.83 -8.12 36.46
CA GLY A 48 31.01 -8.11 35.58
C GLY A 48 31.08 -9.42 34.75
N SER A 49 31.59 -9.37 33.51
CA SER A 49 32.81 -10.02 32.98
C SER A 49 32.79 -11.54 32.73
N GLY A 50 33.29 -11.95 31.55
CA GLY A 50 33.57 -13.34 31.16
C GLY A 50 33.89 -13.46 29.67
N SER A 51 35.18 -13.58 29.33
CA SER A 51 35.73 -13.73 27.98
C SER A 51 35.78 -15.19 27.51
N GLY A 52 35.87 -15.40 26.20
CA GLY A 52 36.20 -16.69 25.59
C GLY A 52 36.34 -16.58 24.07
N ALA A 53 37.58 -16.49 23.58
CA ALA A 53 37.93 -16.47 22.17
C ALA A 53 38.20 -17.90 21.66
N GLY A 54 37.84 -18.16 20.40
CA GLY A 54 38.21 -19.37 19.66
C GLY A 54 37.86 -19.22 18.18
N GLY A 55 38.85 -18.94 17.36
CA GLY A 55 38.69 -18.72 15.92
C GLY A 55 38.66 -20.01 15.10
N GLY A 56 37.94 -19.96 13.99
CA GLY A 56 37.96 -20.95 12.91
C GLY A 56 37.44 -20.31 11.63
N LYS A 57 38.33 -20.12 10.65
CA LYS A 57 38.02 -19.63 9.31
C LYS A 57 37.23 -20.70 8.56
N ASP A 58 36.02 -20.35 8.12
CA ASP A 58 35.45 -20.86 6.88
C ASP A 58 34.70 -19.72 6.20
N SER A 59 35.38 -19.14 5.22
CA SER A 59 34.82 -18.17 4.29
C SER A 59 33.93 -18.90 3.29
N ALA A 60 32.63 -18.96 3.58
CA ALA A 60 31.61 -19.42 2.66
C ALA A 60 30.43 -18.42 2.69
N ASN A 61 30.51 -17.44 1.78
CA ASN A 61 29.38 -16.81 1.09
C ASN A 61 28.06 -16.71 1.87
N THR A 62 28.03 -15.96 2.97
CA THR A 62 26.78 -15.52 3.59
C THR A 62 26.22 -14.38 2.73
N ALA A 63 25.36 -14.73 1.76
CA ALA A 63 24.31 -13.80 1.37
C ALA A 63 23.60 -13.43 2.68
N SER A 64 23.69 -12.17 3.09
CA SER A 64 22.88 -11.71 4.20
C SER A 64 21.43 -11.88 3.74
N ASP A 65 20.70 -12.77 4.43
CA ASP A 65 19.30 -12.99 4.14
C ASP A 65 18.55 -11.76 4.64
N SER A 66 18.11 -10.92 3.71
CA SER A 66 17.20 -9.82 4.02
C SER A 66 16.03 -10.35 4.86
N LYS A 67 15.96 -9.95 6.14
CA LYS A 67 14.92 -10.44 7.05
C LYS A 67 13.58 -9.85 6.63
N ARG A 68 12.67 -10.69 6.14
CA ARG A 68 11.25 -10.33 5.99
C ARG A 68 10.69 -10.02 7.38
N ILE A 69 10.25 -8.78 7.57
CA ILE A 69 9.62 -8.30 8.81
C ILE A 69 8.09 -8.27 8.70
N PHE A 70 7.57 -8.42 7.49
CA PHE A 70 6.16 -8.66 7.20
C PHE A 70 6.05 -9.48 5.90
N ASP A 71 5.07 -10.39 5.81
CA ASP A 71 4.82 -11.21 4.62
C ASP A 71 3.32 -11.49 4.45
N PHE A 72 2.68 -10.86 3.46
CA PHE A 72 1.27 -11.11 3.10
C PHE A 72 1.17 -12.39 2.24
N LYS A 73 1.58 -13.50 2.84
CA LYS A 73 1.73 -14.77 2.12
C LYS A 73 0.38 -15.46 1.95
N LEU A 74 -0.16 -15.39 0.74
CA LEU A 74 -1.31 -16.19 0.35
C LEU A 74 -0.92 -17.66 0.18
N THR A 75 -1.73 -18.57 0.74
CA THR A 75 -1.52 -20.02 0.62
C THR A 75 -2.60 -20.67 -0.25
N PRO A 76 -2.35 -21.84 -0.85
CA PRO A 76 -3.35 -22.56 -1.64
C PRO A 76 -4.65 -22.89 -0.89
N ASP A 77 -4.60 -22.96 0.44
CA ASP A 77 -5.77 -23.26 1.28
C ASP A 77 -6.64 -22.03 1.56
N MET A 78 -6.11 -20.81 1.36
CA MET A 78 -6.88 -19.58 1.53
C MET A 78 -7.89 -19.39 0.41
N LYS A 79 -9.11 -19.02 0.78
CA LYS A 79 -10.25 -18.87 -0.12
C LYS A 79 -10.86 -17.48 0.02
N THR A 80 -11.56 -17.04 -1.02
CA THR A 80 -12.32 -15.78 -1.00
C THR A 80 -13.29 -15.69 0.19
N ALA A 81 -13.91 -16.81 0.60
CA ALA A 81 -14.81 -16.84 1.75
C ALA A 81 -14.10 -16.57 3.09
N ASP A 82 -12.78 -16.77 3.17
CA ASP A 82 -12.02 -16.54 4.39
C ASP A 82 -11.95 -15.05 4.75
N LEU A 83 -12.10 -14.15 3.76
CA LEU A 83 -12.15 -12.69 3.95
C LEU A 83 -13.31 -12.24 4.85
N ASP A 84 -14.39 -13.00 4.88
CA ASP A 84 -15.57 -12.72 5.71
C ASP A 84 -15.54 -13.46 7.06
N ASN A 85 -14.48 -14.22 7.33
CA ASN A 85 -14.28 -14.94 8.59
C ASN A 85 -13.10 -14.35 9.35
N ALA A 86 -13.39 -13.52 10.35
CA ALA A 86 -12.37 -12.84 11.18
C ALA A 86 -11.37 -13.80 11.87
N SER A 87 -11.73 -15.08 12.06
CA SER A 87 -10.84 -16.08 12.65
C SER A 87 -9.90 -16.76 11.64
N SER A 88 -10.11 -16.54 10.35
CA SER A 88 -9.32 -17.16 9.29
C SER A 88 -7.85 -16.70 9.32
N ALA A 89 -6.95 -17.54 8.79
CA ALA A 89 -5.55 -17.16 8.66
C ALA A 89 -5.37 -15.94 7.73
N LEU A 90 -6.20 -15.82 6.70
CA LEU A 90 -6.18 -14.71 5.76
C LEU A 90 -6.57 -13.39 6.44
N SER A 91 -7.68 -13.37 7.18
CA SER A 91 -8.15 -12.15 7.86
C SER A 91 -7.16 -11.66 8.92
N LYS A 92 -6.39 -12.57 9.55
CA LYS A 92 -5.31 -12.18 10.48
C LYS A 92 -4.15 -11.43 9.81
N LEU A 93 -3.99 -11.54 8.49
CA LEU A 93 -2.99 -10.77 7.74
C LEU A 93 -3.50 -9.37 7.34
N ILE A 94 -4.76 -9.05 7.62
CA ILE A 94 -5.44 -7.85 7.14
C ILE A 94 -5.92 -7.04 8.35
N ALA A 95 -5.45 -5.81 8.49
CA ALA A 95 -5.93 -4.89 9.52
C ALA A 95 -7.34 -4.38 9.18
N PHE A 96 -7.56 -4.04 7.91
CA PHE A 96 -8.83 -3.51 7.44
C PHE A 96 -9.03 -3.74 5.95
N ILE A 97 -10.29 -3.79 5.51
CA ILE A 97 -10.66 -3.80 4.09
C ILE A 97 -11.57 -2.60 3.86
N VAL A 98 -11.09 -1.64 3.08
CA VAL A 98 -11.90 -0.51 2.61
C VAL A 98 -12.77 -1.02 1.47
N ARG A 99 -14.09 -0.86 1.59
CA ARG A 99 -15.06 -1.41 0.64
C ARG A 99 -16.39 -0.67 0.69
N GLY A 100 -17.26 -1.00 -0.27
CA GLY A 100 -18.68 -0.66 -0.21
C GLY A 100 -19.45 -1.40 0.90
N ALA A 101 -20.77 -1.21 0.93
CA ALA A 101 -21.63 -1.76 1.98
C ALA A 101 -21.70 -3.30 2.00
N GLY A 102 -21.44 -3.98 0.87
CA GLY A 102 -21.46 -5.43 0.76
C GLY A 102 -20.29 -6.13 1.46
N LYS A 103 -20.33 -7.46 1.61
CA LYS A 103 -19.26 -8.25 2.26
C LYS A 103 -17.87 -8.05 1.62
N ALA A 104 -16.80 -8.36 2.35
CA ALA A 104 -15.44 -8.21 1.83
C ALA A 104 -15.20 -9.12 0.62
N SER A 105 -15.69 -10.35 0.68
CA SER A 105 -15.62 -11.31 -0.41
C SER A 105 -16.32 -10.84 -1.71
N ALA A 106 -17.16 -9.81 -1.62
CA ALA A 106 -17.80 -9.23 -2.80
C ALA A 106 -16.81 -8.38 -3.60
N TYR A 107 -15.86 -7.68 -2.97
CA TYR A 107 -14.95 -6.74 -3.65
C TYR A 107 -13.52 -7.28 -3.76
N VAL A 108 -13.17 -8.23 -2.89
CA VAL A 108 -11.85 -8.84 -2.81
C VAL A 108 -11.97 -10.34 -3.04
N SER A 109 -11.05 -10.92 -3.80
CA SER A 109 -11.04 -12.36 -4.09
C SER A 109 -9.64 -12.94 -3.99
N ILE A 110 -9.53 -14.18 -3.50
CA ILE A 110 -8.30 -14.97 -3.60
C ILE A 110 -8.38 -15.83 -4.86
N VAL A 111 -7.48 -15.56 -5.80
CA VAL A 111 -7.45 -16.23 -7.10
C VAL A 111 -6.35 -17.28 -7.08
N GLN A 112 -6.79 -18.53 -7.09
CA GLN A 112 -5.90 -19.69 -7.13
C GLN A 112 -5.26 -19.82 -8.51
N GLN A 113 -3.95 -20.05 -8.52
CA GLN A 113 -3.18 -20.23 -9.74
C GLN A 113 -2.66 -21.66 -9.83
N ARG A 114 -2.83 -22.30 -10.99
CA ARG A 114 -2.49 -23.74 -11.15
C ARG A 114 -1.01 -24.06 -10.94
N LYS A 115 -0.13 -23.11 -11.23
CA LYS A 115 1.32 -23.32 -11.21
C LYS A 115 2.08 -22.32 -10.35
N SER A 116 1.42 -21.28 -9.84
CA SER A 116 2.03 -20.20 -9.06
C SER A 116 1.33 -20.00 -7.72
N ALA A 117 1.91 -19.15 -6.88
CA ALA A 117 1.24 -18.71 -5.67
C ALA A 117 -0.12 -18.05 -6.01
N PRO A 118 -1.11 -18.11 -5.10
CA PRO A 118 -2.34 -17.38 -5.26
C PRO A 118 -2.10 -15.86 -5.33
N GLU A 119 -3.04 -15.16 -5.96
CA GLU A 119 -3.07 -13.70 -6.02
C GLU A 119 -4.30 -13.18 -5.28
N ILE A 120 -4.21 -11.95 -4.78
CA ILE A 120 -5.38 -11.22 -4.31
C ILE A 120 -5.86 -10.28 -5.42
N LYS A 121 -7.14 -10.38 -5.76
CA LYS A 121 -7.82 -9.52 -6.74
C LYS A 121 -8.66 -8.49 -5.99
N LEU A 122 -8.46 -7.22 -6.30
CA LEU A 122 -9.30 -6.11 -5.84
C LEU A 122 -10.15 -5.63 -7.02
N GLU A 123 -11.44 -5.48 -6.81
CA GLU A 123 -12.42 -5.07 -7.83
C GLU A 123 -13.22 -3.88 -7.32
N ILE A 124 -13.44 -2.89 -8.19
CA ILE A 124 -14.36 -1.78 -7.94
C ILE A 124 -15.63 -1.94 -8.78
N ARG A 125 -16.72 -1.42 -8.23
CA ARG A 125 -18.06 -1.39 -8.82
C ARG A 125 -18.73 -0.07 -8.48
N ASP A 126 -19.92 0.16 -9.02
CA ASP A 126 -20.71 1.36 -8.72
C ASP A 126 -21.00 1.53 -7.21
N ASP A 127 -21.11 0.43 -6.48
CA ASP A 127 -21.36 0.40 -5.04
C ASP A 127 -20.10 0.40 -4.17
N SER A 128 -18.90 0.51 -4.76
CA SER A 128 -17.61 0.62 -4.06
C SER A 128 -17.40 2.01 -3.43
N ILE A 129 -18.38 2.47 -2.65
CA ILE A 129 -18.36 3.75 -1.93
C ILE A 129 -18.04 3.47 -0.47
N PHE A 130 -16.88 3.93 -0.03
CA PHE A 130 -16.49 3.79 1.37
C PHE A 130 -17.21 4.82 2.25
N ILE A 131 -17.63 4.38 3.44
CA ILE A 131 -18.27 5.22 4.44
C ILE A 131 -17.41 5.19 5.72
N PRO A 132 -16.45 6.13 5.86
CA PRO A 132 -15.59 6.23 7.04
C PRO A 132 -16.40 6.33 8.34
N GLY A 133 -16.07 5.47 9.30
CA GLY A 133 -16.76 5.39 10.60
C GLY A 133 -18.24 4.99 10.51
N GLY A 134 -18.72 4.51 9.36
CA GLY A 134 -20.13 4.18 9.14
C GLY A 134 -21.07 5.38 9.11
N ASN A 135 -20.55 6.61 9.11
CA ASN A 135 -21.35 7.82 9.01
C ASN A 135 -21.59 8.19 7.54
N ALA A 136 -22.84 8.09 7.08
CA ALA A 136 -23.23 8.40 5.70
C ALA A 136 -22.85 9.83 5.27
N ALA A 137 -22.74 10.79 6.20
CA ALA A 137 -22.29 12.15 5.88
C ALA A 137 -20.81 12.20 5.41
N ASN A 138 -20.02 11.18 5.75
CA ASN A 138 -18.62 11.06 5.35
C ASN A 138 -18.45 10.18 4.10
N ALA A 139 -19.54 9.74 3.47
CA ALA A 139 -19.49 8.82 2.34
C ALA A 139 -18.65 9.39 1.19
N GLN A 140 -17.66 8.63 0.76
CA GLN A 140 -16.70 9.05 -0.25
C GLN A 140 -17.24 8.81 -1.67
N HIS A 141 -18.27 9.58 -2.04
CA HIS A 141 -18.96 9.44 -3.33
C HIS A 141 -18.13 9.78 -4.56
N GLY A 142 -17.09 10.60 -4.41
CA GLY A 142 -16.17 10.95 -5.48
C GLY A 142 -15.27 9.78 -5.88
N PHE A 143 -14.98 8.86 -4.95
CA PHE A 143 -14.20 7.65 -5.26
C PHE A 143 -15.05 6.44 -5.60
N ARG A 144 -14.43 5.51 -6.32
CA ARG A 144 -14.76 4.09 -6.25
C ARG A 144 -13.53 3.36 -5.77
N ARG A 145 -13.60 2.75 -4.59
CA ARG A 145 -12.42 2.19 -3.93
C ARG A 145 -12.65 0.82 -3.33
N THR A 146 -11.60 0.01 -3.41
CA THR A 146 -11.48 -1.22 -2.65
C THR A 146 -10.01 -1.40 -2.30
N ASP A 147 -9.74 -1.46 -1.00
CA ASP A 147 -8.38 -1.46 -0.47
C ASP A 147 -8.26 -2.57 0.57
N VAL A 148 -7.07 -3.14 0.66
CA VAL A 148 -6.70 -4.08 1.71
C VAL A 148 -5.51 -3.47 2.43
N ASN A 149 -5.67 -3.24 3.74
CA ASN A 149 -4.63 -2.75 4.62
C ASN A 149 -3.96 -3.97 5.25
N PRO A 150 -2.75 -4.38 4.83
CA PRO A 150 -2.08 -5.50 5.46
C PRO A 150 -1.72 -5.14 6.91
N ALA A 151 -1.83 -6.11 7.82
CA ALA A 151 -1.59 -5.94 9.25
C ALA A 151 -0.09 -5.86 9.57
N ILE A 152 0.55 -4.77 9.15
CA ILE A 152 1.97 -4.48 9.41
C ILE A 152 2.20 -4.11 10.88
N ASP A 153 3.39 -4.46 11.40
CA ASP A 153 3.87 -3.92 12.67
C ASP A 153 4.59 -2.59 12.44
N LYS A 154 3.90 -1.49 12.72
CA LYS A 154 4.39 -0.12 12.53
C LYS A 154 5.71 0.16 13.29
N THR A 155 5.98 -0.56 14.38
CA THR A 155 7.21 -0.35 15.17
C THR A 155 8.45 -0.85 14.44
N THR A 156 8.30 -1.87 13.59
CA THR A 156 9.38 -2.48 12.81
C THR A 156 9.37 -2.07 11.34
N THR A 157 8.19 -1.86 10.72
CA THR A 157 8.09 -1.52 9.30
C THR A 157 8.26 -0.04 9.01
N LEU A 158 8.03 0.86 9.98
CA LEU A 158 8.13 2.32 9.79
C LEU A 158 9.34 2.94 10.51
N THR A 159 10.43 2.19 10.63
CA THR A 159 11.67 2.61 11.29
C THR A 159 12.92 2.12 10.55
N GLY A 160 14.05 2.78 10.79
CA GLY A 160 15.33 2.40 10.18
C GLY A 160 15.27 2.45 8.65
N ILE A 161 15.65 1.36 8.00
CA ILE A 161 15.55 1.20 6.55
C ILE A 161 14.69 -0.03 6.27
N THR A 162 13.65 0.14 5.46
CA THR A 162 12.74 -0.94 5.06
C THR A 162 12.49 -0.92 3.57
N THR A 163 12.32 -2.09 2.97
CA THR A 163 11.97 -2.20 1.55
C THR A 163 10.62 -2.88 1.40
N TRP A 164 9.71 -2.21 0.67
CA TRP A 164 8.31 -2.58 0.48
C TRP A 164 8.13 -3.19 -0.90
N TYR A 165 7.67 -4.44 -0.96
CA TYR A 165 7.55 -5.21 -2.20
C TYR A 165 6.10 -5.41 -2.57
N GLN A 166 5.82 -5.29 -3.86
CA GLN A 166 4.55 -5.66 -4.46
C GLN A 166 4.74 -5.97 -5.96
N THR A 167 4.02 -6.98 -6.42
CA THR A 167 3.77 -7.22 -7.84
C THR A 167 2.34 -6.82 -8.15
N ILE A 168 2.16 -5.94 -9.12
CA ILE A 168 0.87 -5.46 -9.60
C ILE A 168 0.63 -6.01 -11.01
N ARG A 169 -0.56 -6.52 -11.28
CA ARG A 169 -0.96 -6.95 -12.62
C ARG A 169 -2.34 -6.40 -12.97
N LEU A 170 -2.38 -5.63 -14.05
CA LEU A 170 -3.61 -5.13 -14.66
C LEU A 170 -4.11 -6.14 -15.70
N ASP A 171 -5.43 -6.28 -15.84
CA ASP A 171 -6.07 -7.29 -16.70
C ASP A 171 -6.71 -6.64 -17.94
N SER A 172 -6.37 -7.12 -19.13
CA SER A 172 -6.96 -6.59 -20.37
C SER A 172 -8.46 -6.85 -20.50
N LYS A 173 -9.01 -7.80 -19.73
CA LYS A 173 -10.44 -8.08 -19.67
C LYS A 173 -11.21 -7.14 -18.75
N ALA A 174 -10.51 -6.36 -17.93
CA ALA A 174 -11.06 -5.35 -17.05
C ALA A 174 -10.20 -4.07 -17.12
N PRO A 175 -10.11 -3.45 -18.31
CA PRO A 175 -9.21 -2.33 -18.52
C PRO A 175 -9.64 -1.13 -17.69
N LEU A 176 -8.65 -0.42 -17.15
CA LEU A 176 -8.85 0.85 -16.47
C LEU A 176 -9.29 1.93 -17.46
N VAL A 177 -10.17 2.84 -17.03
CA VAL A 177 -10.54 4.04 -17.80
C VAL A 177 -9.51 5.14 -17.53
N LEU A 178 -8.50 5.26 -18.40
CA LEU A 178 -7.27 6.03 -18.13
C LEU A 178 -7.43 7.57 -18.15
N THR A 179 -8.62 8.11 -18.39
CA THR A 179 -8.96 9.51 -18.09
C THR A 179 -9.06 9.78 -16.59
N HIS A 180 -9.26 8.74 -15.79
CA HIS A 180 -9.17 8.79 -14.33
C HIS A 180 -7.78 8.44 -13.84
N GLY A 181 -7.45 8.89 -12.63
CA GLY A 181 -6.32 8.38 -11.86
C GLY A 181 -6.70 7.15 -11.05
N TYR A 182 -5.74 6.24 -10.88
CA TYR A 182 -5.89 5.02 -10.09
C TYR A 182 -4.75 4.94 -9.08
N LEU A 183 -5.09 4.96 -7.79
CA LEU A 183 -4.12 4.66 -6.75
C LEU A 183 -4.09 3.15 -6.51
N LEU A 184 -2.90 2.56 -6.58
CA LEU A 184 -2.69 1.11 -6.58
C LEU A 184 -1.97 0.61 -5.32
N ALA A 185 -1.05 1.39 -4.77
CA ALA A 185 -0.42 1.10 -3.49
C ALA A 185 0.10 2.37 -2.83
N SER A 186 0.08 2.45 -1.50
CA SER A 186 0.67 3.58 -0.78
C SER A 186 1.05 3.21 0.65
N ILE A 187 1.84 4.06 1.28
CA ILE A 187 1.85 4.17 2.74
C ILE A 187 1.15 5.48 3.10
N GLU A 188 -0.11 5.41 3.52
CA GLU A 188 -0.95 6.55 3.88
C GLU A 188 -0.67 7.00 5.31
N VAL A 189 -0.43 8.29 5.52
CA VAL A 189 -0.29 8.89 6.85
C VAL A 189 -1.64 9.47 7.31
N PRO A 190 -1.83 9.81 8.60
CA PRO A 190 -3.15 10.23 9.12
C PRO A 190 -3.83 11.40 8.39
N SER A 191 -3.10 12.23 7.64
CA SER A 191 -3.66 13.31 6.81
C SER A 191 -4.27 12.85 5.48
N GLY A 192 -4.08 11.58 5.10
CA GLY A 192 -4.40 11.05 3.78
C GLY A 192 -3.29 11.25 2.73
N GLU A 193 -2.17 11.90 3.10
CA GLU A 193 -0.99 11.98 2.24
C GLU A 193 -0.22 10.66 2.24
N HIS A 194 0.69 10.47 1.28
CA HIS A 194 1.40 9.21 1.11
C HIS A 194 2.91 9.37 1.30
N ILE A 195 3.59 8.52 2.08
CA ILE A 195 5.07 8.51 2.11
C ILE A 195 5.63 8.26 0.71
N PHE A 196 5.03 7.30 0.02
CA PHE A 196 5.09 7.13 -1.42
C PHE A 196 3.77 6.55 -1.89
N ASP A 197 3.49 6.68 -3.18
CA ASP A 197 2.40 5.94 -3.81
C ASP A 197 2.78 5.35 -5.17
N ILE A 198 1.95 4.42 -5.64
CA ILE A 198 1.97 3.86 -6.98
C ILE A 198 0.65 4.20 -7.65
N MET A 199 0.70 4.96 -8.74
CA MET A 199 -0.46 5.47 -9.47
C MET A 199 -0.44 5.04 -10.93
N ALA A 200 -1.62 4.81 -11.51
CA ALA A 200 -1.83 4.64 -12.94
C ALA A 200 -2.88 5.61 -13.47
N GLY A 201 -3.00 5.75 -14.79
CA GLY A 201 -4.01 6.63 -15.39
C GLY A 201 -3.64 8.11 -15.25
N SER A 202 -4.63 8.99 -15.32
CA SER A 202 -4.42 10.44 -15.29
C SER A 202 -4.20 11.01 -13.89
N ASP A 203 -3.44 12.10 -13.81
CA ASP A 203 -3.43 12.89 -12.59
C ASP A 203 -4.72 13.72 -12.51
N PHE A 204 -5.32 13.82 -11.33
CA PHE A 204 -6.51 14.64 -11.13
C PHE A 204 -6.14 16.13 -11.21
N ASP A 205 -6.90 16.89 -11.99
CA ASP A 205 -6.81 18.35 -12.07
C ASP A 205 -8.21 18.94 -11.93
N ALA A 206 -8.43 19.72 -10.87
CA ALA A 206 -9.70 20.37 -10.55
C ALA A 206 -10.21 21.33 -11.65
N MET A 207 -9.36 21.73 -12.59
CA MET A 207 -9.70 22.62 -13.70
C MET A 207 -10.01 21.86 -15.00
N ASN A 208 -9.76 20.55 -15.06
CA ASN A 208 -9.94 19.71 -16.23
C ASN A 208 -11.41 19.31 -16.44
N THR A 209 -12.26 20.29 -16.75
CA THR A 209 -13.70 20.05 -16.97
C THR A 209 -14.03 19.40 -18.31
N ASP A 210 -13.07 19.32 -19.24
CA ASP A 210 -13.21 18.60 -20.51
C ASP A 210 -12.72 17.15 -20.44
N HIS A 211 -12.29 16.71 -19.24
CA HIS A 211 -11.90 15.34 -18.91
C HIS A 211 -10.81 14.78 -19.83
N LYS A 212 -9.92 15.67 -20.30
CA LYS A 212 -8.80 15.24 -21.12
C LYS A 212 -7.84 14.39 -20.28
N PRO A 213 -7.36 13.26 -20.79
CA PRO A 213 -6.33 12.51 -20.10
C PRO A 213 -5.06 13.37 -20.01
N SER A 214 -4.40 13.34 -18.87
CA SER A 214 -3.05 13.90 -18.74
C SER A 214 -2.04 13.16 -19.63
N ASP A 215 -0.93 13.82 -19.95
CA ASP A 215 0.13 13.28 -20.82
C ASP A 215 0.74 11.96 -20.30
N ASN A 216 0.64 11.72 -18.99
CA ASN A 216 1.11 10.49 -18.35
C ASN A 216 0.02 9.43 -18.16
N SER A 217 -1.19 9.60 -18.70
CA SER A 217 -2.32 8.65 -18.56
C SER A 217 -1.99 7.19 -18.89
N GLN A 218 -1.04 6.98 -19.80
CA GLN A 218 -0.59 5.66 -20.26
C GLN A 218 0.61 5.12 -19.47
N THR A 219 0.73 5.45 -18.18
CA THR A 219 1.84 4.99 -17.34
C THR A 219 1.39 4.46 -15.99
N ILE A 220 2.26 3.66 -15.37
CA ILE A 220 2.25 3.36 -13.94
C ILE A 220 3.48 4.01 -13.30
N ARG A 221 3.27 4.71 -12.19
CA ARG A 221 4.21 5.71 -11.64
C ARG A 221 4.41 5.47 -10.16
N VAL A 222 5.65 5.55 -9.69
CA VAL A 222 5.97 5.69 -8.27
C VAL A 222 6.15 7.17 -7.97
N ARG A 223 5.47 7.70 -6.95
CA ARG A 223 5.52 9.11 -6.58
C ARG A 223 5.94 9.30 -5.12
N ASP A 224 6.52 10.46 -4.83
CA ASP A 224 6.90 10.88 -3.48
C ASP A 224 5.75 11.51 -2.70
N PHE A 225 6.05 12.02 -1.50
CA PHE A 225 5.06 12.66 -0.62
C PHE A 225 4.34 13.87 -1.22
N LYS A 226 4.99 14.56 -2.17
CA LYS A 226 4.39 15.69 -2.90
C LYS A 226 3.71 15.26 -4.20
N SER A 227 3.47 13.96 -4.39
CA SER A 227 2.98 13.38 -5.64
C SER A 227 3.88 13.65 -6.84
N LYS A 228 5.18 13.95 -6.63
CA LYS A 228 6.14 14.07 -7.73
C LYS A 228 6.49 12.68 -8.23
N THR A 229 6.37 12.45 -9.53
CA THR A 229 6.78 11.19 -10.15
C THR A 229 8.29 11.01 -10.05
N LEU A 230 8.71 9.91 -9.42
CA LEU A 230 10.11 9.51 -9.25
C LEU A 230 10.54 8.44 -10.25
N HIS A 231 9.60 7.58 -10.63
CA HIS A 231 9.80 6.55 -11.65
C HIS A 231 8.49 6.30 -12.40
N SER A 232 8.57 5.97 -13.69
CA SER A 232 7.42 5.74 -14.56
C SER A 232 7.71 4.62 -15.55
N LEU A 233 6.75 3.72 -15.73
CA LEU A 233 6.78 2.64 -16.72
C LEU A 233 5.57 2.77 -17.65
N PRO A 234 5.69 2.45 -18.95
CA PRO A 234 4.54 2.37 -19.83
C PRO A 234 3.51 1.36 -19.33
N LEU A 235 2.22 1.74 -19.38
CA LEU A 235 1.12 0.88 -19.02
C LEU A 235 0.84 -0.12 -20.15
N LYS A 236 0.82 -1.39 -19.79
CA LYS A 236 0.51 -2.56 -20.61
C LYS A 236 -0.22 -3.55 -19.71
N TYR A 237 -1.28 -4.12 -20.26
CA TYR A 237 -2.06 -5.14 -19.57
C TYR A 237 -1.36 -6.49 -19.60
N ASP A 238 -1.79 -7.39 -18.71
CA ASP A 238 -1.41 -8.81 -18.66
C ASP A 238 0.10 -9.06 -18.44
N GLN A 239 0.76 -8.13 -17.75
CA GLN A 239 2.14 -8.28 -17.30
C GLN A 239 2.30 -7.93 -15.82
N ASN A 240 3.32 -8.50 -15.20
CA ASN A 240 3.69 -8.18 -13.82
C ASN A 240 4.52 -6.89 -13.80
N TYR A 241 4.09 -5.94 -12.98
CA TYR A 241 4.89 -4.80 -12.56
C TYR A 241 5.44 -5.08 -11.18
N ASN A 242 6.75 -5.30 -11.09
CA ASN A 242 7.40 -5.57 -9.82
C ASN A 242 7.98 -4.27 -9.30
N PHE A 243 7.63 -3.91 -8.08
CA PHE A 243 8.21 -2.77 -7.39
C PHE A 243 8.81 -3.23 -6.08
N ALA A 244 9.97 -2.64 -5.75
CA ALA A 244 10.48 -2.61 -4.40
C ALA A 244 10.86 -1.16 -4.07
N ILE A 245 10.20 -0.56 -3.07
CA ILE A 245 10.47 0.80 -2.64
C ILE A 245 11.18 0.75 -1.29
N THR A 246 12.45 1.13 -1.26
CA THR A 246 13.21 1.29 -0.03
C THR A 246 12.93 2.67 0.56
N VAL A 247 12.50 2.70 1.81
CA VAL A 247 12.35 3.91 2.63
C VAL A 247 13.41 3.89 3.72
N ASP A 248 14.27 4.89 3.73
CA ASP A 248 15.12 5.20 4.88
C ASP A 248 14.40 6.23 5.75
N TRP A 249 13.78 5.74 6.82
CA TRP A 249 13.01 6.55 7.77
C TRP A 249 13.87 7.49 8.61
N THR A 250 15.19 7.26 8.64
CA THR A 250 16.13 8.12 9.39
C THR A 250 16.61 9.28 8.54
N SER A 251 17.05 8.99 7.31
CA SER A 251 17.54 10.01 6.38
C SER A 251 16.46 10.62 5.49
N ASN A 252 15.21 10.13 5.60
CA ASN A 252 14.06 10.53 4.78
C ASN A 252 14.32 10.38 3.28
N MET A 253 14.81 9.21 2.87
CA MET A 253 15.18 8.92 1.48
C MET A 253 14.31 7.81 0.89
N LEU A 254 14.03 7.91 -0.41
CA LEU A 254 13.38 6.87 -1.21
C LEU A 254 14.36 6.31 -2.26
N THR A 255 14.41 4.99 -2.39
CA THR A 255 15.07 4.29 -3.51
C THR A 255 14.06 3.36 -4.16
N ILE A 256 14.01 3.36 -5.49
CA ILE A 256 13.02 2.60 -6.25
C ILE A 256 13.74 1.54 -7.05
N TYR A 257 13.24 0.31 -6.95
CA TYR A 257 13.60 -0.80 -7.80
C TYR A 257 12.36 -1.24 -8.57
N SER A 258 12.53 -1.58 -9.84
CA SER A 258 11.44 -2.09 -10.65
C SER A 258 11.90 -3.14 -11.67
N SER A 259 10.95 -3.96 -12.11
CA SER A 259 11.10 -4.84 -13.27
C SER A 259 9.74 -5.19 -13.88
N ILE A 260 9.76 -5.77 -15.09
CA ILE A 260 8.56 -6.24 -15.79
C ILE A 260 8.59 -7.76 -15.92
N GLY A 261 7.43 -8.40 -15.80
CA GLY A 261 7.27 -9.83 -15.99
C GLY A 261 8.02 -10.61 -14.92
N THR A 262 8.92 -11.49 -15.36
CA THR A 262 9.76 -12.32 -14.49
C THR A 262 11.20 -11.83 -14.39
N ASP A 263 11.50 -10.65 -14.94
CA ASP A 263 12.85 -10.09 -14.90
C ASP A 263 13.24 -9.72 -13.46
N PRO A 264 14.54 -9.81 -13.12
CA PRO A 264 15.01 -9.38 -11.81
C PRO A 264 14.81 -7.87 -11.61
N LEU A 265 14.47 -7.48 -10.39
CA LEU A 265 14.41 -6.09 -9.93
C LEU A 265 15.76 -5.40 -10.17
N LYS A 266 15.70 -4.20 -10.76
CA LYS A 266 16.86 -3.32 -10.95
C LYS A 266 16.58 -1.97 -10.32
N MET A 267 17.62 -1.32 -9.82
CA MET A 267 17.48 0.04 -9.30
C MET A 267 17.04 0.97 -10.45
N ALA A 268 15.91 1.62 -10.25
CA ALA A 268 15.26 2.48 -11.23
C ALA A 268 15.37 3.98 -10.87
N GLY A 269 15.64 4.28 -9.61
CA GLY A 269 15.88 5.66 -9.14
C GLY A 269 16.26 5.73 -7.66
N GLY A 270 16.81 6.87 -7.25
CA GLY A 270 17.24 7.13 -5.88
C GLY A 270 18.66 6.64 -5.55
N PRO A 271 19.10 6.78 -4.28
CA PRO A 271 18.35 7.37 -3.17
C PRO A 271 18.08 8.87 -3.40
N MET A 272 16.88 9.32 -3.07
CA MET A 272 16.48 10.73 -3.21
C MET A 272 15.66 11.21 -2.02
N PRO A 273 15.80 12.48 -1.60
CA PRO A 273 15.10 12.98 -0.43
C PRO A 273 13.60 13.02 -0.68
N ASN A 274 12.83 12.62 0.32
CA ASN A 274 11.40 12.84 0.38
C ASN A 274 11.09 14.19 1.05
N ASP A 275 9.82 14.60 1.06
CA ASP A 275 9.42 15.81 1.76
C ASP A 275 9.66 15.72 3.26
N ALA A 276 10.16 16.80 3.89
CA ALA A 276 10.44 16.81 5.33
C ALA A 276 9.19 16.53 6.19
N LYS A 277 7.99 16.90 5.69
CA LYS A 277 6.72 16.63 6.35
C LYS A 277 6.48 15.12 6.53
N ALA A 278 6.98 14.28 5.61
CA ALA A 278 6.86 12.82 5.67
C ALA A 278 7.42 12.21 6.98
N MET A 279 8.38 12.88 7.62
CA MET A 279 9.00 12.45 8.89
C MET A 279 8.62 13.34 10.07
N SER A 280 7.60 14.20 9.92
CA SER A 280 7.09 15.02 11.02
C SER A 280 6.55 14.15 12.17
N PRO A 281 6.54 14.64 13.42
CA PRO A 281 5.97 13.91 14.57
C PRO A 281 4.51 13.50 14.38
N GLU A 282 3.78 14.23 13.54
CA GLU A 282 2.39 13.91 13.17
C GLU A 282 2.29 12.59 12.41
N PHE A 283 3.28 12.26 11.57
CA PHE A 283 3.21 11.15 10.61
C PHE A 283 4.17 9.99 10.92
N LYS A 284 5.28 10.25 11.60
CA LYS A 284 6.29 9.26 11.95
C LYS A 284 5.64 8.06 12.68
N GLN A 285 5.91 6.85 12.19
CA GLN A 285 5.39 5.57 12.71
C GLN A 285 3.86 5.42 12.73
N LYS A 286 3.11 6.28 12.03
CA LYS A 286 1.63 6.25 12.04
C LYS A 286 1.02 5.77 10.74
N GLY A 287 1.83 5.57 9.70
CA GLY A 287 1.39 5.18 8.38
C GLY A 287 0.68 3.82 8.33
N GLU A 288 -0.17 3.67 7.33
CA GLU A 288 -0.87 2.43 6.98
C GLU A 288 -0.46 2.02 5.58
N TYR A 289 -0.10 0.75 5.40
CA TYR A 289 0.20 0.24 4.07
C TYR A 289 -1.09 -0.22 3.40
N HIS A 290 -1.27 0.19 2.15
CA HIS A 290 -2.43 -0.15 1.34
C HIS A 290 -1.98 -0.80 0.04
N ILE A 291 -2.58 -1.95 -0.28
CA ILE A 291 -2.75 -2.38 -1.66
C ILE A 291 -4.19 -2.07 -2.03
N GLN A 292 -4.40 -1.42 -3.17
CA GLN A 292 -5.65 -0.69 -3.40
C GLN A 292 -6.02 -0.60 -4.86
N LEU A 293 -7.29 -0.29 -5.09
CA LEU A 293 -7.79 0.16 -6.37
C LEU A 293 -8.74 1.32 -6.09
N ILE A 294 -8.20 2.54 -6.09
CA ILE A 294 -9.01 3.77 -5.94
C ILE A 294 -9.09 4.46 -7.28
N LYS A 295 -10.28 4.48 -7.88
CA LYS A 295 -10.58 5.30 -9.05
C LYS A 295 -10.96 6.71 -8.60
N PHE A 296 -10.13 7.68 -8.96
CA PHE A 296 -10.39 9.11 -8.74
C PHE A 296 -11.56 9.57 -9.61
N PRO A 297 -12.33 10.58 -9.19
CA PRO A 297 -13.44 11.11 -10.01
C PRO A 297 -12.92 11.90 -11.21
N LEU A 298 -13.79 12.10 -12.21
CA LEU A 298 -13.65 13.21 -13.14
C LEU A 298 -14.23 14.49 -12.52
N VAL A 299 -13.76 15.65 -12.97
CA VAL A 299 -14.25 16.94 -12.47
C VAL A 299 -15.71 17.14 -12.86
N ASP A 300 -16.58 17.45 -11.89
CA ASP A 300 -17.92 17.94 -12.20
C ASP A 300 -17.89 19.48 -12.38
N PRO A 301 -18.17 20.03 -13.59
CA PRO A 301 -18.21 21.48 -13.78
C PRO A 301 -19.30 22.17 -12.93
N LYS A 302 -20.31 21.43 -12.45
CA LYS A 302 -21.37 21.96 -11.58
C LYS A 302 -20.91 22.16 -10.13
N VAL A 303 -19.82 21.52 -9.72
CA VAL A 303 -19.23 21.71 -8.39
C VAL A 303 -18.42 23.02 -8.38
N PRO A 304 -18.55 23.88 -7.35
CA PRO A 304 -17.75 25.10 -7.22
C PRO A 304 -16.24 24.80 -7.25
N VAL A 305 -15.44 25.67 -7.88
CA VAL A 305 -14.01 25.43 -8.14
C VAL A 305 -13.25 25.07 -6.86
N GLU A 306 -13.54 25.76 -5.77
CA GLU A 306 -12.93 25.58 -4.45
C GLU A 306 -13.25 24.23 -3.79
N LYS A 307 -14.30 23.52 -4.24
CA LYS A 307 -14.69 22.19 -3.74
C LYS A 307 -14.22 21.05 -4.64
N ARG A 308 -13.84 21.33 -5.89
CA ARG A 308 -13.42 20.29 -6.85
C ARG A 308 -12.18 19.53 -6.41
N GLY A 309 -11.36 20.12 -5.54
CA GLY A 309 -10.19 19.46 -4.95
C GLY A 309 -10.53 18.39 -3.89
N ASP A 310 -11.74 18.39 -3.33
CA ASP A 310 -12.22 17.39 -2.38
C ASP A 310 -12.73 16.15 -3.14
N THR A 311 -11.78 15.44 -3.73
CA THR A 311 -11.99 14.24 -4.55
C THR A 311 -12.64 13.06 -3.82
N PRO A 312 -12.54 12.88 -2.48
CA PRO A 312 -13.34 11.88 -1.79
C PRO A 312 -14.84 12.11 -1.95
N HIS A 313 -15.31 13.36 -1.95
CA HIS A 313 -16.75 13.66 -1.88
C HIS A 313 -17.35 14.12 -3.20
N PHE A 314 -16.59 14.78 -4.06
CA PHE A 314 -17.11 15.41 -5.28
C PHE A 314 -16.54 14.81 -6.56
N GLY A 315 -17.33 14.92 -7.62
CA GLY A 315 -16.95 14.60 -8.99
C GLY A 315 -17.84 13.54 -9.63
N LEU A 316 -17.46 13.13 -10.84
CA LEU A 316 -18.25 12.23 -11.69
C LEU A 316 -17.59 10.85 -11.77
N GLN A 317 -18.44 9.84 -11.81
CA GLN A 317 -18.08 8.44 -12.02
C GLN A 317 -19.02 7.86 -13.05
N GLU A 318 -18.49 7.37 -14.16
CA GLU A 318 -19.25 6.58 -15.12
C GLU A 318 -19.59 5.21 -14.54
N PRO A 319 -20.66 4.55 -15.02
CA PRO A 319 -21.00 3.20 -14.61
C PRO A 319 -19.85 2.22 -14.82
N ILE A 320 -19.47 1.50 -13.76
CA ILE A 320 -18.38 0.53 -13.77
C ILE A 320 -18.92 -0.82 -14.22
N LYS A 321 -18.48 -1.25 -15.41
CA LYS A 321 -18.76 -2.61 -15.92
C LYS A 321 -17.85 -3.65 -15.28
N GLN A 322 -16.54 -3.41 -15.35
CA GLN A 322 -15.53 -4.31 -14.81
C GLN A 322 -14.18 -3.58 -14.73
N GLU A 323 -13.68 -3.38 -13.52
CA GLU A 323 -12.33 -2.82 -13.28
C GLU A 323 -11.73 -3.55 -12.07
N HIS A 324 -10.60 -4.22 -12.28
CA HIS A 324 -9.92 -4.95 -11.22
C HIS A 324 -8.41 -4.96 -11.39
N VAL A 325 -7.71 -5.24 -10.30
CA VAL A 325 -6.26 -5.36 -10.24
C VAL A 325 -5.87 -6.57 -9.41
N PHE A 326 -4.76 -7.20 -9.76
CA PHE A 326 -4.19 -8.31 -9.00
C PHE A 326 -2.91 -7.88 -8.29
N PHE A 327 -2.72 -8.37 -7.07
CA PHE A 327 -1.49 -8.25 -6.31
C PHE A 327 -0.91 -9.62 -5.94
N SER A 328 0.42 -9.71 -5.97
CA SER A 328 1.22 -10.80 -5.41
C SER A 328 2.56 -10.28 -4.90
N ASN A 329 3.39 -11.14 -4.29
CA ASN A 329 4.70 -10.75 -3.73
C ASN A 329 4.61 -9.51 -2.80
N VAL A 330 3.59 -9.46 -1.95
CA VAL A 330 3.35 -8.35 -1.03
C VAL A 330 4.05 -8.64 0.31
N PHE A 331 5.18 -8.01 0.57
CA PHE A 331 5.97 -8.23 1.79
C PHE A 331 6.89 -7.03 2.09
N VAL A 332 7.49 -7.02 3.28
CA VAL A 332 8.45 -5.98 3.70
C VAL A 332 9.69 -6.63 4.28
N THR A 333 10.87 -6.15 3.88
CA THR A 333 12.16 -6.53 4.48
C THR A 333 12.77 -5.37 5.25
N SER A 334 13.55 -5.69 6.28
CA SER A 334 14.47 -4.72 6.89
C SER A 334 15.78 -4.66 6.10
N GLY A 335 16.36 -3.47 5.97
CA GLY A 335 17.65 -3.25 5.32
C GLY A 335 17.55 -2.87 3.83
N LYS A 336 18.74 -2.77 3.20
CA LYS A 336 18.91 -2.32 1.80
C LYS A 336 19.01 -3.48 0.80
N GLU A 337 19.05 -4.70 1.28
CA GLU A 337 19.19 -5.88 0.42
C GLU A 337 17.89 -6.17 -0.31
N ILE A 338 18.01 -6.47 -1.60
CA ILE A 338 16.88 -6.61 -2.51
C ILE A 338 16.60 -8.08 -2.74
N GLU A 339 15.44 -8.53 -2.27
CA GLU A 339 14.93 -9.85 -2.58
C GLU A 339 14.28 -9.84 -3.96
N GLN A 340 14.62 -10.82 -4.81
CA GLN A 340 14.04 -10.94 -6.15
C GLN A 340 12.62 -11.53 -6.08
N PRO A 341 11.67 -11.03 -6.89
CA PRO A 341 10.30 -11.55 -6.90
C PRO A 341 10.30 -13.02 -7.32
N LYS A 342 9.50 -13.83 -6.61
CA LYS A 342 9.45 -15.28 -6.81
C LYS A 342 8.25 -15.62 -7.68
N PHE A 343 8.52 -15.86 -8.96
CA PHE A 343 7.53 -16.48 -9.85
C PHE A 343 7.81 -17.97 -9.92
N SER A 344 6.77 -18.78 -9.76
CA SER A 344 6.89 -20.21 -10.04
C SER A 344 7.33 -20.42 -11.48
N ALA A 345 8.46 -21.10 -11.67
CA ALA A 345 8.96 -21.38 -13.01
C ALA A 345 8.00 -22.31 -13.75
N THR A 346 7.43 -21.85 -14.87
CA THR A 346 7.09 -22.79 -15.95
C THR A 346 8.42 -23.38 -16.40
N LYS A 347 8.67 -24.67 -16.11
CA LYS A 347 9.78 -25.40 -16.73
C LYS A 347 9.68 -25.18 -18.25
N SER A 348 10.56 -24.36 -18.82
CA SER A 348 10.69 -24.29 -20.26
C SER A 348 11.06 -25.69 -20.71
N LYS A 349 10.19 -26.32 -21.50
CA LYS A 349 10.59 -27.55 -22.19
C LYS A 349 11.73 -27.11 -23.12
N LYS A 350 12.96 -27.52 -22.80
CA LYS A 350 14.08 -27.44 -23.75
C LYS A 350 13.57 -27.97 -25.10
N PRO A 351 13.76 -27.24 -26.21
CA PRO A 351 13.46 -27.77 -27.53
C PRO A 351 14.18 -29.11 -27.66
N LYS A 352 13.46 -30.19 -27.94
CA LYS A 352 14.10 -31.45 -28.30
C LYS A 352 14.89 -31.17 -29.58
N ALA A 353 16.22 -31.24 -29.49
CA ALA A 353 17.08 -31.18 -30.65
C ALA A 353 16.65 -32.31 -31.61
N CYS A 354 16.13 -31.91 -32.76
CA CYS A 354 15.81 -32.85 -33.83
C CYS A 354 17.14 -33.39 -34.38
N ARG A 355 17.47 -34.64 -34.06
CA ARG A 355 18.56 -35.35 -34.75
C ARG A 355 18.09 -35.59 -36.18
N ARG A 356 18.69 -34.89 -37.14
CA ARG A 356 18.62 -35.28 -38.56
C ARG A 356 19.25 -36.68 -38.68
N LYS A 357 18.47 -37.61 -39.24
CA LYS A 357 18.98 -38.89 -39.73
C LYS A 357 19.55 -38.70 -41.13
#